data_AF-A0A151R220-F1
#
_entry.id   AF-A0A151R220-F1
#
_cell.length_a   1.000
_cell.length_b   1.000
_cell.length_c   1.000
_cell.angle_alpha   90.00
_cell.angle_beta   90.00
_cell.angle_gamma   90.00
#
_symmetry.space_group_name_H-M   'P 1'
#
loop_
_entity.id
_entity.type
_entity.pdbx_description
1 polymer ?
#
loop_
_entity_poly.entity_id
_entity_poly.type
_entity_poly.pdbx_seq_one_letter_code
_entity_poly.pdbx_strand_id
1 'polypeptide(L)'
;MSLSNIIVRAFEGSRREVVGEITLCIQIGLTIFNIEFQVMNITFAYFCLLGRPWIHQAKVVPSTLHQKFNFVVDDKLIVVQAKEVLSLIYTYV
;
A
#
# COMPACT_ATOMS: atom_id res chain seq x y z
N MET A 1 13.84 5.05 -10.25
CA MET A 1 12.61 4.86 -11.03
C MET A 1 13.00 4.13 -12.31
N SER A 2 12.35 3.02 -12.61
CA SER A 2 12.52 2.24 -13.84
C SER A 2 11.26 2.34 -14.68
N LEU A 3 11.38 2.29 -16.01
CA LEU A 3 10.23 2.20 -16.90
C LEU A 3 9.57 0.82 -16.73
N SER A 4 8.24 0.79 -16.69
CA SER A 4 7.47 -0.46 -16.55
C SER A 4 6.56 -0.64 -17.76
N ASN A 5 6.39 -1.89 -18.18
CA ASN A 5 5.45 -2.27 -19.25
C ASN A 5 4.13 -2.81 -18.65
N ILE A 6 3.92 -2.61 -17.35
CA ILE A 6 2.74 -3.09 -16.64
C ILE A 6 1.52 -2.26 -17.03
N ILE A 7 0.40 -2.96 -17.22
CA ILE A 7 -0.91 -2.36 -17.39
C ILE A 7 -1.75 -2.71 -16.16
N VAL A 8 -2.18 -1.69 -15.44
CA VAL A 8 -3.12 -1.83 -14.31
C VAL A 8 -4.54 -1.66 -14.82
N ARG A 9 -5.47 -2.46 -14.29
CA ARG A 9 -6.89 -2.28 -14.54
C ARG A 9 -7.52 -1.54 -13.36
N ALA A 10 -8.10 -0.38 -13.63
CA ALA A 10 -8.82 0.41 -12.65
C ALA A 10 -10.18 -0.22 -12.29
N PHE A 11 -10.79 0.24 -11.21
CA PHE A 11 -12.07 -0.28 -10.74
C PHE A 11 -13.18 -0.13 -11.77
N GLU A 12 -13.21 0.97 -12.52
CA GLU A 12 -14.15 1.21 -13.62
C GLU A 12 -13.86 0.37 -14.88
N GLY A 13 -12.89 -0.55 -14.80
CA GLY A 13 -12.54 -1.48 -15.87
C GLY A 13 -11.56 -0.92 -16.91
N SER A 14 -11.24 0.38 -16.83
CA SER A 14 -10.26 1.04 -17.71
C SER A 14 -8.86 0.44 -17.53
N ARG A 15 -8.08 0.37 -18.61
CA ARG A 15 -6.67 -0.03 -18.58
C ARG A 15 -5.81 1.23 -18.47
N ARG A 16 -4.84 1.22 -17.56
CA ARG A 16 -3.91 2.33 -17.30
C ARG A 16 -2.48 1.82 -17.41
N GLU A 17 -1.67 2.54 -18.17
CA GLU A 17 -0.25 2.28 -18.28
C GLU A 17 0.47 2.77 -17.02
N VAL A 18 1.37 1.94 -16.49
CA VAL A 18 2.27 2.33 -15.40
C VAL A 18 3.43 3.12 -16.02
N VAL A 19 3.66 4.34 -15.52
CA VAL A 19 4.76 5.21 -15.96
C VAL A 19 6.10 4.62 -15.55
N GLY A 20 6.15 3.96 -14.39
CA GLY A 20 7.35 3.28 -13.93
C GLY A 20 7.17 2.67 -12.55
N GLU A 21 8.25 2.11 -12.04
CA GLU A 21 8.32 1.54 -10.70
C GLU A 21 9.33 2.32 -9.85
N ILE A 22 9.03 2.47 -8.56
CA ILE A 22 9.91 3.12 -7.59
C ILE A 22 9.86 2.40 -6.24
N THR A 23 11.01 2.14 -5.64
CA THR A 23 11.09 1.70 -4.26
C THR A 23 11.14 2.91 -3.33
N LEU A 24 10.23 2.98 -2.37
CA LEU A 24 10.21 4.02 -1.34
C LEU A 24 10.38 3.40 0.05
N CYS A 25 11.14 4.09 0.89
CA CYS A 25 11.22 3.79 2.32
C CYS A 25 10.04 4.47 3.02
N ILE A 26 9.05 3.71 3.47
CA ILE A 26 7.88 4.24 4.18
C ILE A 26 7.96 3.81 5.64
N GLN A 27 7.89 4.79 6.54
CA GLN A 27 7.71 4.52 7.96
C GLN A 27 6.22 4.31 8.26
N ILE A 28 5.89 3.17 8.87
CA ILE A 28 4.55 2.80 9.29
C ILE A 28 4.62 2.41 10.76
N GLY A 29 3.97 3.19 11.63
CA GLY A 29 4.21 3.11 13.07
C GLY A 29 5.68 3.36 13.40
N LEU A 30 6.33 2.38 14.02
CA LEU A 30 7.75 2.43 14.42
C LEU A 30 8.67 1.61 13.48
N THR A 31 8.16 1.15 12.33
CA THR A 31 8.90 0.27 11.42
C THR A 31 9.04 0.91 10.05
N ILE A 32 10.22 0.76 9.43
CA ILE A 32 10.49 1.21 8.07
C ILE A 32 10.35 0.03 7.11
N PHE A 33 9.59 0.22 6.03
CA PHE A 33 9.39 -0.73 4.96
C PHE A 33 9.97 -0.19 3.65
N ASN A 34 10.70 -1.03 2.93
CA ASN A 34 11.06 -0.77 1.53
C ASN A 34 9.96 -1.36 0.66
N ILE A 35 9.14 -0.51 0.06
CA ILE A 35 7.95 -0.92 -0.69
C ILE A 35 8.12 -0.46 -2.14
N GLU A 36 7.92 -1.38 -3.08
CA GLU A 36 7.89 -1.08 -4.50
C GLU A 36 6.49 -0.57 -4.91
N PHE A 37 6.46 0.58 -5.57
CA PHE A 37 5.27 1.24 -6.06
C PHE A 37 5.25 1.32 -7.57
N GLN A 38 4.06 1.14 -8.13
CA GLN A 38 3.74 1.48 -9.50
C GLN A 38 3.34 2.96 -9.56
N VAL A 39 4.09 3.74 -10.33
CA VAL A 39 3.83 5.15 -10.59
C VAL A 39 2.86 5.25 -11.75
N MET A 40 1.71 5.89 -11.54
CA MET A 40 0.70 6.09 -12.57
C MET A 40 0.39 7.58 -12.72
N ASN A 41 0.18 8.03 -13.96
CA ASN A 41 -0.23 9.42 -14.24
C ASN A 41 -1.76 9.53 -14.26
N ILE A 42 -2.36 9.64 -13.07
CA ILE A 42 -3.81 9.62 -12.86
C ILE A 42 -4.22 10.60 -11.76
N THR A 43 -5.39 11.23 -11.90
CA THR A 43 -5.96 12.10 -10.86
C THR A 43 -6.65 11.24 -9.80
N PHE A 44 -6.02 11.06 -8.64
CA PHE A 44 -6.60 10.31 -7.52
C PHE A 44 -6.63 11.15 -6.24
N ALA A 45 -7.58 10.84 -5.36
CA ALA A 45 -7.71 11.48 -4.04
C ALA A 45 -6.61 11.09 -3.05
N TYR A 46 -5.69 10.20 -3.45
CA TYR A 46 -4.72 9.53 -2.59
C TYR A 46 -3.34 9.54 -3.25
N PHE A 47 -2.30 9.78 -2.45
CA PHE A 47 -0.91 9.83 -2.93
C PHE A 47 -0.25 8.46 -3.07
N CYS A 48 -0.67 7.48 -2.27
CA CYS A 48 -0.04 6.17 -2.18
C CYS A 48 -1.08 5.12 -1.78
N LEU A 49 -1.01 3.93 -2.38
CA LEU A 49 -1.89 2.80 -2.10
C LEU A 49 -1.06 1.57 -1.73
N LEU A 50 -1.25 1.07 -0.52
CA LEU A 50 -0.62 -0.16 -0.06
C LEU A 50 -1.54 -1.35 -0.35
N GLY A 51 -1.15 -2.16 -1.32
CA GLY A 51 -1.91 -3.32 -1.76
C GLY A 51 -1.59 -4.61 -0.98
N ARG A 52 -2.19 -5.71 -1.46
CA ARG A 52 -1.98 -7.07 -0.93
C ARG A 52 -0.52 -7.47 -0.77
N PRO A 53 0.42 -7.19 -1.71
CA PRO A 53 1.81 -7.59 -1.54
C PRO A 53 2.43 -7.10 -0.23
N TRP A 54 2.22 -5.83 0.11
CA TRP A 54 2.69 -5.27 1.37
C TRP A 54 1.97 -5.87 2.58
N ILE A 55 0.64 -6.03 2.52
CA ILE A 55 -0.16 -6.63 3.61
C ILE A 55 0.34 -8.04 3.94
N HIS A 56 0.61 -8.85 2.93
CA HIS A 56 1.13 -10.21 3.11
C HIS A 56 2.56 -10.20 3.65
N GLN A 57 3.44 -9.37 3.10
CA GLN A 57 4.83 -9.25 3.55
C GLN A 57 4.92 -8.84 5.02
N ALA A 58 4.14 -7.83 5.42
CA ALA A 58 4.11 -7.31 6.78
C ALA A 58 3.22 -8.16 7.72
N LYS A 59 2.55 -9.22 7.22
CA LYS A 59 1.60 -10.05 7.98
C LYS A 59 0.55 -9.20 8.71
N VAL A 60 0.03 -8.19 8.02
CA VAL A 60 -0.90 -7.22 8.58
C VAL A 60 -2.25 -7.87 8.86
N VAL A 61 -2.77 -7.63 10.06
CA VAL A 61 -4.13 -7.96 10.48
C VAL A 61 -4.95 -6.67 10.54
N PRO A 62 -5.80 -6.40 9.54
CA PRO A 62 -6.61 -5.19 9.51
C PRO A 62 -7.88 -5.31 10.35
N SER A 63 -8.32 -4.19 10.94
CA SER A 63 -9.59 -4.06 11.65
C SER A 63 -10.35 -2.84 11.13
N THR A 64 -11.39 -3.10 10.35
CA THR A 64 -12.28 -2.06 9.83
C THR A 64 -13.08 -1.38 10.93
N LEU A 65 -13.59 -2.17 11.89
CA LEU A 65 -14.38 -1.69 13.04
C LEU A 65 -13.65 -0.62 13.84
N HIS A 66 -12.36 -0.83 14.10
CA HIS A 66 -11.54 0.08 14.89
C HIS A 66 -10.67 1.00 14.04
N GLN A 67 -10.81 0.95 12.71
CA GLN A 67 -9.99 1.70 11.75
C GLN A 67 -8.48 1.62 12.08
N LYS A 68 -8.00 0.43 12.42
CA LYS A 68 -6.60 0.16 12.77
C LYS A 68 -6.13 -1.10 12.09
N PHE A 69 -4.83 -1.27 12.01
CA PHE A 69 -4.25 -2.55 11.61
C PHE A 69 -3.04 -2.83 12.48
N ASN A 70 -2.73 -4.11 12.62
CA ASN A 70 -1.64 -4.55 13.47
C ASN A 70 -0.72 -5.48 12.71
N PHE A 71 0.55 -5.51 13.08
CA PHE A 71 1.54 -6.44 12.55
C PHE A 71 2.59 -6.71 13.63
N VAL A 72 3.38 -7.78 13.44
CA VAL A 72 4.41 -8.19 14.40
C VAL A 72 5.79 -7.93 13.80
N VAL A 73 6.63 -7.22 14.55
CA VAL A 73 8.04 -6.97 14.24
C VAL A 73 8.86 -7.29 15.47
N ASP A 74 9.87 -8.14 15.35
CA ASP A 74 10.74 -8.57 16.46
C ASP A 74 9.93 -8.99 17.71
N ASP A 75 8.91 -9.82 17.49
CA ASP A 75 7.96 -10.32 18.51
C ASP A 75 7.13 -9.24 19.23
N LYS A 76 7.15 -7.99 18.74
CA LYS A 76 6.34 -6.89 19.27
C LYS A 76 5.15 -6.61 18.37
N LEU A 77 3.98 -6.51 18.99
CA LEU A 77 2.75 -6.09 18.32
C LEU A 77 2.79 -4.58 18.08
N ILE A 78 2.79 -4.18 16.81
CA ILE A 78 2.65 -2.79 16.39
C ILE A 78 1.19 -2.57 16.00
N VAL A 79 0.57 -1.53 16.57
CA VAL A 79 -0.81 -1.12 16.28
C VAL A 79 -0.75 0.26 15.64
N VAL A 80 -1.33 0.42 14.44
CA VAL A 80 -1.31 1.68 13.69
C VAL A 80 -2.73 2.08 13.35
N GLN A 81 -3.05 3.36 13.49
CA GLN A 81 -4.33 3.90 13.05
C GLN A 81 -4.35 3.98 11.53
N ALA A 82 -5.39 3.48 10.88
CA ALA A 82 -5.49 3.49 9.42
C ALA A 82 -5.52 4.91 8.84
N LYS A 83 -5.91 5.92 9.64
CA LYS A 83 -5.87 7.34 9.26
C LYS A 83 -4.46 7.92 9.19
N GLU A 84 -3.50 7.35 9.92
CA GLU A 84 -2.10 7.79 9.92
C GLU A 84 -1.34 7.25 8.71
N VAL A 85 -1.90 6.25 8.02
CA VAL A 85 -1.36 5.72 6.78
C VAL A 85 -2.03 6.41 5.61
N LEU A 86 -1.22 6.84 4.64
CA LEU A 86 -1.67 7.23 3.32
C LEU A 86 -2.55 6.11 2.74
N SER A 87 -3.86 6.29 2.87
CA SER A 87 -4.94 5.64 2.13
C SER A 87 -4.72 4.15 1.82
N LEU A 88 -4.90 3.29 2.81
CA LEU A 88 -5.05 1.85 2.57
C LEU A 88 -6.36 1.59 1.80
N ILE A 89 -6.30 1.38 0.48
CA ILE A 89 -7.42 0.78 -0.23
C ILE A 89 -7.41 -0.71 0.06
N TYR A 90 -8.31 -1.12 0.94
CA TYR A 90 -8.73 -2.51 1.06
C TYR A 90 -9.62 -2.84 -0.12
N THR A 91 -9.24 -3.82 -0.92
CA THR A 91 -10.22 -4.58 -1.68
C THR A 91 -9.86 -6.05 -1.54
N TYR A 92 -10.77 -6.81 -0.92
CA TYR A 92 -10.77 -8.26 -1.00
C TYR A 92 -10.97 -8.63 -2.46
N VAL A 93 -9.91 -9.12 -3.09
CA VAL A 93 -9.95 -10.27 -3.99
C VAL A 93 -8.72 -11.09 -3.65
#